data_AF-A0AAW0KZI9-F1
#
_entry.id   AF-A0AAW0KZI9-F1
#
_cell.length_a   1.000
_cell.length_b   1.000
_cell.length_c   1.000
_cell.angle_alpha   90.00
_cell.angle_beta   90.00
_cell.angle_gamma   90.00
#
_symmetry.space_group_name_H-M   'P 1'
#
loop_
_entity.id
_entity.type
_entity.pdbx_description
1 polymer ?
#
loop_
_entity_poly.entity_id
_entity_poly.type
_entity_poly.pdbx_seq_one_letter_code
_entity_poly.pdbx_strand_id
1 'polypeptide(L)'
;MRVDVLSIGPYWLRILISEAHDQLVGVTRCIHFAEEVLKILAEGDDREVESKLLVLFQYDNLTPLYKSYLFNFVKFLLRNRLKIVWCTLLKEARLDAKKYKKIEERIMGLGPEMVVVVH
;
A
#
# COMPACT_ATOMS: atom_id res chain seq x y z
N MET A 1 -10.21 3.20 10.45
CA MET A 1 -9.36 2.02 10.68
C MET A 1 -7.91 2.39 10.48
N ARG A 2 -7.06 2.09 11.46
CA ARG A 2 -5.59 2.14 11.36
C ARG A 2 -5.10 0.71 11.19
N VAL A 3 -4.13 0.48 10.31
CA VAL A 3 -3.53 -0.85 10.16
C VAL A 3 -2.40 -1.03 11.17
N ASP A 4 -2.29 -2.23 11.74
CA ASP A 4 -1.15 -2.61 12.58
C ASP A 4 0.07 -2.86 11.69
N VAL A 5 1.20 -2.22 12.02
CA VAL A 5 2.48 -2.32 11.31
C VAL A 5 2.95 -3.78 11.23
N LEU A 6 2.70 -4.57 12.28
CA LEU A 6 3.10 -5.98 12.33
C LEU A 6 2.31 -6.83 11.33
N SER A 7 1.08 -6.43 11.01
CA SER A 7 0.20 -7.11 10.04
C SER A 7 0.54 -6.79 8.58
N ILE A 8 1.26 -5.70 8.29
CA ILE A 8 1.65 -5.32 6.92
C ILE A 8 2.83 -6.18 6.46
N GLY A 9 2.56 -7.38 5.93
CA GLY A 9 3.55 -8.23 5.26
C GLY A 9 3.80 -7.87 3.79
N PRO A 10 4.83 -8.44 3.14
CA PRO A 10 5.13 -8.19 1.71
C PRO A 10 3.99 -8.61 0.75
N TYR A 11 3.09 -9.48 1.21
CA TYR A 11 1.90 -9.90 0.45
C TYR A 11 0.59 -9.33 1.00
N TRP A 12 0.63 -8.48 2.02
CA TRP A 12 -0.58 -7.97 2.69
C TRP A 12 -1.45 -7.17 1.73
N LEU A 13 -0.83 -6.32 0.92
CA LEU A 13 -1.53 -5.54 -0.10
C LEU A 13 -2.17 -6.45 -1.17
N ARG A 14 -1.48 -7.54 -1.55
CA ARG A 14 -2.00 -8.56 -2.47
C ARG A 14 -3.21 -9.29 -1.91
N ILE A 15 -3.17 -9.69 -0.64
CA ILE A 15 -4.30 -10.36 0.04
C ILE A 15 -5.50 -9.43 0.09
N LEU A 16 -5.28 -8.18 0.51
CA LEU A 16 -6.35 -7.20 0.68
C LEU A 16 -6.99 -6.80 -0.67
N ILE A 17 -6.20 -6.71 -1.75
CA ILE A 17 -6.72 -6.54 -3.11
C ILE A 17 -7.49 -7.79 -3.57
N SER A 18 -6.95 -8.99 -3.32
CA SER A 18 -7.63 -10.25 -3.69
C SER A 18 -8.98 -10.43 -2.98
N GLU A 19 -9.06 -10.03 -1.71
CA GLU A 19 -10.30 -10.03 -0.92
C GLU A 19 -11.29 -8.98 -1.45
N ALA A 20 -10.82 -7.77 -1.78
CA ALA A 20 -11.67 -6.71 -2.33
C ALA A 20 -12.25 -7.04 -3.72
N HIS A 21 -11.64 -7.97 -4.45
CA HIS A 21 -12.05 -8.40 -5.78
C HIS A 21 -12.70 -9.80 -5.82
N ASP A 22 -13.11 -10.37 -4.68
CA ASP A 22 -13.74 -11.71 -4.59
C ASP A 22 -12.97 -12.80 -5.37
N GLN A 23 -11.64 -12.72 -5.43
CA GLN A 23 -10.79 -13.63 -6.22
C GLN A 23 -11.09 -13.65 -7.75
N LEU A 24 -11.94 -12.74 -8.26
CA LEU A 24 -12.25 -12.61 -9.69
C LEU A 24 -11.02 -12.19 -10.52
N VAL A 25 -10.04 -11.62 -9.85
CA VAL A 25 -8.78 -11.16 -10.43
C VAL A 25 -7.73 -12.24 -10.19
N GLY A 26 -7.25 -12.89 -11.26
CA GLY A 26 -6.27 -13.97 -11.16
C GLY A 26 -4.99 -13.56 -10.42
N VAL A 27 -4.32 -14.53 -9.78
CA VAL A 27 -3.16 -14.33 -8.87
C VAL A 27 -2.08 -13.41 -9.45
N THR A 28 -1.70 -13.60 -10.72
CA THR A 28 -0.70 -12.77 -11.41
C THR A 28 -1.13 -11.30 -11.51
N ARG A 29 -2.41 -11.06 -11.76
CA ARG A 29 -2.96 -9.71 -11.88
C ARG A 29 -3.01 -9.03 -10.50
N CYS A 30 -3.30 -9.76 -9.42
CA CYS A 30 -3.21 -9.24 -8.05
C CYS A 30 -1.79 -8.82 -7.66
N ILE A 31 -0.75 -9.54 -8.14
CA ILE A 31 0.65 -9.20 -7.89
C ILE A 31 0.98 -7.86 -8.57
N HIS A 32 0.71 -7.75 -9.87
CA HIS A 32 0.95 -6.49 -10.60
C HIS A 32 0.15 -5.32 -10.03
N PHE A 33 -1.09 -5.56 -9.59
CA PHE A 33 -1.90 -4.54 -8.93
C PHE A 33 -1.27 -4.05 -7.62
N ALA A 34 -0.77 -4.96 -6.80
CA ALA A 34 -0.11 -4.61 -5.54
C ALA A 34 1.17 -3.81 -5.78
N GLU A 35 1.98 -4.18 -6.78
CA GLU A 35 3.19 -3.45 -7.16
C GLU A 35 2.87 -2.02 -7.63
N GLU A 36 1.87 -1.86 -8.50
CA GLU A 36 1.45 -0.55 -8.99
C GLU A 36 0.85 0.32 -7.88
N VAL A 37 0.02 -0.26 -6.99
CA VAL A 37 -0.48 0.47 -5.81
C VAL A 37 0.68 0.91 -4.91
N LEU A 38 1.66 0.04 -4.64
CA LEU A 38 2.82 0.39 -3.82
C LEU A 38 3.64 1.53 -4.44
N LYS A 39 3.86 1.50 -5.76
CA LYS A 39 4.55 2.55 -6.50
C LYS A 39 3.80 3.88 -6.43
N ILE A 40 2.50 3.87 -6.65
CA ILE A 40 1.65 5.07 -6.52
C ILE A 40 1.74 5.61 -5.09
N LEU A 41 1.64 4.76 -4.07
CA LEU A 41 1.75 5.20 -2.67
C LEU A 41 3.14 5.79 -2.35
N ALA A 42 4.20 5.37 -3.04
CA ALA A 42 5.55 5.87 -2.82
C ALA A 42 5.85 7.23 -3.50
N GLU A 43 4.97 7.72 -4.38
CA GLU A 43 5.22 8.90 -5.24
C GLU A 43 4.18 10.01 -5.03
N GLY A 44 4.56 11.29 -5.18
CA GLY A 44 3.62 12.44 -5.22
C GLY A 44 3.05 12.87 -3.86
N ASP A 45 2.16 13.87 -3.86
CA ASP A 45 1.39 14.27 -2.68
C ASP A 45 0.09 13.45 -2.52
N ASP A 46 -0.61 13.58 -1.39
CA ASP A 46 -1.79 12.77 -1.10
C ASP A 46 -2.92 12.94 -2.15
N ARG A 47 -3.02 14.11 -2.78
CA ARG A 47 -4.03 14.38 -3.82
C ARG A 47 -3.67 13.69 -5.13
N GLU A 48 -2.40 13.75 -5.53
CA GLU A 48 -1.90 13.02 -6.69
C GLU A 48 -2.04 11.51 -6.52
N VAL A 49 -1.70 11.00 -5.32
CA VAL A 49 -1.86 9.58 -4.98
C VAL A 49 -3.32 9.18 -5.03
N GLU A 50 -4.23 9.96 -4.45
CA GLU A 50 -5.66 9.69 -4.51
C GLU A 50 -6.15 9.60 -5.96
N SER A 51 -5.79 10.57 -6.79
CA SER A 51 -6.19 10.59 -8.19
C SER A 51 -5.65 9.39 -8.98
N LYS A 52 -4.36 9.04 -8.79
CA LYS A 52 -3.74 7.87 -9.43
C LYS A 52 -4.38 6.57 -8.98
N LEU A 53 -4.68 6.42 -7.68
CA LEU A 53 -5.37 5.24 -7.14
C LEU A 53 -6.78 5.13 -7.71
N LEU A 54 -7.54 6.23 -7.77
CA LEU A 54 -8.88 6.21 -8.35
C LEU A 54 -8.87 5.84 -9.84
N VAL A 55 -7.85 6.23 -10.60
CA VAL A 55 -7.67 5.80 -11.99
C VAL A 55 -7.26 4.33 -12.08
N LEU A 56 -6.29 3.89 -11.28
CA LEU A 56 -5.87 2.48 -11.25
C LEU A 56 -7.03 1.55 -10.89
N PHE A 57 -7.87 1.98 -9.95
CA PHE A 57 -9.05 1.24 -9.51
C PHE A 57 -10.31 1.47 -10.35
N GLN A 58 -10.27 2.32 -11.38
CA GLN A 58 -11.34 2.39 -12.39
C GLN A 58 -11.29 1.12 -13.25
N TYR A 59 -11.73 0.02 -12.66
CA TYR A 59 -12.13 -1.17 -13.37
C TYR A 59 -13.51 -0.92 -13.97
N ASP A 60 -13.59 -1.09 -15.29
CA ASP A 60 -14.82 -1.03 -16.07
C ASP A 60 -16.01 -1.67 -15.35
N ASN A 61 -17.13 -0.93 -15.26
CA ASN A 61 -18.46 -1.44 -14.92
C ASN A 61 -18.64 -2.15 -13.57
N LEU A 62 -17.89 -1.77 -12.54
CA LEU A 62 -18.19 -2.20 -11.16
C LEU A 62 -19.54 -1.63 -10.68
N THR A 63 -20.40 -2.49 -10.12
CA THR A 63 -21.73 -2.11 -9.61
C THR A 63 -21.61 -1.03 -8.51
N PRO A 64 -22.65 -0.22 -8.26
CA PRO A 64 -22.59 0.91 -7.31
C PRO A 64 -22.07 0.54 -5.91
N LEU A 65 -22.32 -0.70 -5.48
CA LEU A 65 -21.82 -1.23 -4.21
C LEU A 65 -20.28 -1.27 -4.17
N TYR A 66 -19.63 -1.83 -5.20
CA TYR A 66 -18.16 -1.90 -5.29
C TYR A 66 -17.52 -0.51 -5.36
N LYS A 67 -18.19 0.50 -5.95
CA LYS A 67 -17.69 1.88 -5.96
C LYS A 67 -17.55 2.48 -4.55
N SER A 68 -18.50 2.19 -3.66
CA SER A 68 -18.45 2.64 -2.25
C SER A 68 -17.32 1.97 -1.48
N TYR A 69 -17.15 0.65 -1.64
CA TYR A 69 -16.04 -0.08 -1.03
C TYR A 69 -14.68 0.42 -1.51
N LEU A 70 -14.56 0.68 -2.81
CA LEU A 70 -13.34 1.20 -3.42
C LEU A 70 -12.96 2.58 -2.87
N PHE A 71 -13.93 3.47 -2.72
CA PHE A 71 -13.68 4.79 -2.16
C PHE A 71 -13.18 4.72 -0.70
N ASN A 72 -13.80 3.85 0.11
CA ASN A 72 -13.34 3.61 1.48
C ASN A 72 -11.94 2.96 1.51
N PHE A 73 -11.64 2.09 0.54
CA PHE A 73 -10.35 1.46 0.41
C PHE A 73 -9.25 2.46 0.04
N VAL A 74 -9.48 3.34 -0.94
CA VAL A 74 -8.54 4.44 -1.29
C VAL A 74 -8.28 5.33 -0.09
N LYS A 75 -9.33 5.73 0.65
CA LYS A 75 -9.17 6.51 1.90
C LYS A 75 -8.35 5.77 2.96
N PHE A 76 -8.52 4.46 3.06
CA PHE A 76 -7.74 3.65 3.98
C PHE A 76 -6.26 3.58 3.57
N LEU A 77 -5.97 3.40 2.28
CA LEU A 77 -4.61 3.42 1.76
C LEU A 77 -3.92 4.76 2.00
N LEU A 78 -4.60 5.88 1.70
CA LEU A 78 -4.06 7.23 1.94
C LEU A 78 -3.75 7.48 3.41
N ARG A 79 -4.68 7.14 4.31
CA ARG A 79 -4.51 7.31 5.76
C ARG A 79 -3.36 6.49 6.35
N ASN A 80 -2.94 5.43 5.68
CA ASN A 80 -1.86 4.55 6.13
C ASN A 80 -0.66 4.55 5.16
N ARG A 81 -0.61 5.49 4.22
CA ARG A 81 0.31 5.52 3.08
C ARG A 81 1.76 5.29 3.48
N LEU A 82 2.28 6.12 4.38
CA LEU A 82 3.67 6.03 4.82
C LEU A 82 3.95 4.68 5.49
N LYS A 83 3.05 4.20 6.36
CA LYS A 83 3.20 2.89 7.01
C LYS A 83 3.27 1.76 5.97
N ILE A 84 2.35 1.75 5.00
CA ILE A 84 2.29 0.72 3.96
C ILE A 84 3.58 0.71 3.13
N VAL A 85 4.04 1.87 2.66
CA VAL A 85 5.25 1.99 1.83
C VAL A 85 6.48 1.52 2.60
N TRP A 86 6.69 2.06 3.79
CA TRP A 86 7.92 1.82 4.54
C TRP A 86 7.98 0.40 5.13
N CYS A 87 6.87 -0.14 5.64
CA CYS A 87 6.83 -1.55 6.08
C CYS A 87 7.15 -2.51 4.92
N THR A 88 6.58 -2.27 3.74
CA THR A 88 6.80 -3.13 2.57
C THR A 88 8.26 -3.06 2.13
N LEU A 89 8.83 -1.85 2.02
CA LEU A 89 10.22 -1.66 1.63
C LEU A 89 11.22 -2.25 2.63
N LEU A 90 10.99 -2.10 3.94
CA LEU A 90 11.84 -2.70 4.98
C LEU A 90 11.80 -4.24 4.92
N LYS A 91 10.61 -4.82 4.73
CA LYS A 91 10.47 -6.28 4.63
C LYS A 91 11.11 -6.85 3.37
N GLU A 92 11.04 -6.15 2.24
CA GLU A 92 11.77 -6.52 1.03
C GLU A 92 13.28 -6.38 1.19
N ALA A 93 13.74 -5.36 1.90
CA ALA A 93 15.17 -5.11 2.13
C ALA A 93 15.77 -5.97 3.26
N ARG A 94 15.00 -6.86 3.90
CA ARG A 94 15.42 -7.60 5.10
C ARG A 94 16.71 -8.41 4.93
N LEU A 95 17.01 -8.87 3.70
CA LEU A 95 18.22 -9.63 3.38
C LEU A 95 19.37 -8.75 2.85
N ASP A 96 19.14 -7.45 2.63
CA ASP A 96 20.12 -6.47 2.18
C ASP A 96 20.32 -5.40 3.25
N ALA A 97 21.33 -5.60 4.10
CA ALA A 97 21.63 -4.72 5.23
C ALA A 97 21.90 -3.26 4.80
N LYS A 98 22.46 -3.05 3.60
CA LYS A 98 22.77 -1.70 3.10
C LYS A 98 21.51 -0.99 2.63
N LYS A 99 20.62 -1.71 1.92
CA LYS A 99 19.31 -1.18 1.50
C LYS A 99 18.42 -0.94 2.72
N TYR A 100 18.39 -1.87 3.67
CA TYR A 100 17.62 -1.75 4.91
C TYR A 100 18.01 -0.50 5.69
N LYS A 101 19.30 -0.32 5.98
CA LYS A 101 19.80 0.84 6.74
C LYS A 101 19.47 2.18 6.05
N LYS A 102 19.59 2.26 4.72
CA LYS A 102 19.20 3.46 3.95
C LYS A 102 17.71 3.77 4.06
N ILE A 103 16.86 2.74 4.10
CA ILE A 103 15.41 2.92 4.25
C ILE A 103 15.10 3.39 5.68
N GLU A 104 15.71 2.76 6.68
CA GLU A 104 15.58 3.11 8.09
C GLU A 104 15.98 4.58 8.36
N GLU A 105 17.13 5.03 7.86
CA GLU A 105 17.59 6.43 7.98
C GLU A 105 16.58 7.42 7.36
N ARG A 106 15.98 7.07 6.22
CA ARG A 106 14.92 7.89 5.59
C ARG A 106 13.66 7.94 6.44
N ILE A 107 13.27 6.85 7.08
CA ILE A 107 12.09 6.79 7.96
C ILE A 107 12.31 7.64 9.21
N MET A 108 13.49 7.55 9.83
CA MET A 108 13.84 8.35 11.01
C MET A 108 13.82 9.86 10.73
N GLY A 109 14.14 10.27 9.49
CA GLY A 109 14.09 11.66 9.05
C GLY A 109 12.67 12.22 8.84
N LEU A 110 11.62 11.39 8.85
CA LEU A 110 10.23 11.82 8.63
C LEU A 110 9.48 12.22 9.90
N GLY A 111 10.01 11.88 11.09
CA GLY A 111 9.44 12.27 12.37
C GLY A 111 9.25 11.11 13.36
N PRO A 112 9.06 11.41 14.66
CA PRO A 112 8.98 10.42 15.73
C PRO A 112 7.79 9.45 15.60
N GLU A 113 6.69 9.87 14.95
CA GLU A 113 5.53 9.03 14.66
C GLU A 113 5.82 7.86 13.70
N MET A 114 6.94 7.93 12.96
CA MET A 114 7.38 6.92 12.01
C MET A 114 8.29 5.86 12.62
N VAL A 115 8.77 6.05 13.86
CA VAL A 115 9.60 5.08 14.58
C VAL A 115 8.89 3.74 14.77
N VAL A 116 7.55 3.74 14.89
CA VAL A 116 6.72 2.53 15.00
C VAL A 116 6.79 1.62 13.77
N VAL A 117 7.36 2.10 12.66
CA VAL A 117 7.52 1.32 11.41
C VAL A 117 8.84 0.55 11.37
N VAL A 118 9.83 0.95 12.17
CA VAL A 118 11.15 0.32 12.26
C VAL A 118 11.12 -0.70 13.40
N HIS A 119 11.00 -1.98 13.06
CA HIS A 119 11.01 -3.12 13.99
C HIS A 119 11.81 -4.29 13.44
#